data_AF-A0A8S9JQ83-F1
#
_entry.id   AF-A0A8S9JQ83-F1
#
_cell.length_a   1.000
_cell.length_b   1.000
_cell.length_c   1.000
_cell.angle_alpha   90.00
_cell.angle_beta   90.00
_cell.angle_gamma   90.00
#
_symmetry.space_group_name_H-M   'P 1'
#
loop_
_entity.id
_entity.type
_entity.pdbx_description
1 polymer ?
#
loop_
_entity_poly.entity_id
_entity_poly.type
_entity_poly.pdbx_seq_one_letter_code
_entity_poly.pdbx_strand_id
1 'polypeptide(L)'
;MVLFHQGNGISVSCYYIDPDLNAYAISSAQVYSNTPADFDFKLESLAQAFASLSELAEHLVSAVDIVFPVIHGRFGEDGGVQELLESHNIPFVGTGSVECRRAFDKYEASLALKEHGFMSVPNYLVQVIHCLQNTSIRFYFGKFYAYVVISFSY
;
A
#
# COMPACT_ATOMS: atom_id res chain seq x y z
N MET A 1 -10.00 4.54 -6.35
CA MET A 1 -11.00 4.87 -7.39
C MET A 1 -10.37 4.59 -8.74
N VAL A 2 -10.80 3.55 -9.46
CA VAL A 2 -10.27 3.20 -10.80
C VAL A 2 -11.24 3.75 -11.84
N LEU A 3 -10.76 4.65 -12.71
CA LEU A 3 -11.54 5.18 -13.83
C LEU A 3 -11.46 4.20 -15.00
N PHE A 4 -12.60 3.64 -15.41
CA PHE A 4 -12.70 2.80 -16.60
C PHE A 4 -13.04 3.67 -17.82
N HIS A 5 -12.13 3.72 -18.78
CA HIS A 5 -12.45 4.14 -20.14
C HIS A 5 -11.89 3.12 -21.12
N GLN A 6 -12.77 2.32 -21.73
CA GLN A 6 -12.46 1.52 -22.92
C GLN A 6 -12.43 2.48 -24.11
N GLY A 7 -11.38 3.27 -24.21
CA GLY A 7 -11.07 4.07 -25.39
C GLY A 7 -10.36 3.20 -26.43
N ASN A 8 -10.50 3.53 -27.71
CA ASN A 8 -9.81 2.81 -28.80
C ASN A 8 -8.31 2.68 -28.49
N GLY A 9 -7.86 1.47 -28.17
CA GLY A 9 -6.45 1.13 -27.96
C GLY A 9 -5.99 0.92 -26.51
N ILE A 10 -6.85 1.04 -25.49
CA ILE A 10 -6.46 0.80 -24.08
C ILE A 10 -7.39 -0.25 -23.45
N SER A 11 -6.81 -1.38 -23.02
CA SER A 11 -7.48 -2.38 -22.20
C SER A 11 -7.09 -2.22 -20.73
N VAL A 12 -8.09 -2.24 -19.83
CA VAL A 12 -7.86 -2.18 -18.37
C VAL A 12 -8.19 -3.53 -17.76
N SER A 13 -7.17 -4.17 -17.18
CA SER A 13 -7.31 -5.37 -16.33
C SER A 13 -7.25 -4.95 -14.86
N CYS A 14 -8.05 -5.59 -14.00
CA CYS A 14 -8.09 -5.26 -12.59
C CYS A 14 -7.51 -6.38 -11.74
N TYR A 15 -6.69 -6.00 -10.77
CA TYR A 15 -6.08 -6.89 -9.81
C TYR A 15 -6.37 -6.36 -8.41
N TYR A 16 -6.69 -7.26 -7.50
CA TYR A 16 -6.99 -6.96 -6.10
C TYR A 16 -5.99 -7.68 -5.21
N ILE A 17 -5.51 -6.97 -4.18
CA ILE A 17 -4.65 -7.52 -3.14
C ILE A 17 -5.33 -7.19 -1.82
N ASP A 18 -5.60 -8.23 -1.03
CA ASP A 18 -6.28 -8.09 0.25
C ASP A 18 -5.28 -7.72 1.38
N PRO A 19 -5.77 -7.42 2.61
CA PRO A 19 -4.90 -7.08 3.74
C PRO A 19 -3.93 -8.19 4.18
N ASP A 20 -4.19 -9.44 3.81
CA ASP A 20 -3.35 -10.61 4.10
C ASP A 20 -2.37 -10.91 2.95
N LEU A 21 -2.32 -10.03 1.92
CA LEU A 21 -1.49 -10.11 0.73
C LEU A 21 -1.86 -11.25 -0.23
N ASN A 22 -3.09 -11.76 -0.16
CA ASN A 22 -3.62 -12.64 -1.20
C ASN A 22 -3.96 -11.80 -2.44
N ALA A 23 -3.59 -12.30 -3.61
CA ALA A 23 -3.75 -11.61 -4.88
C ALA A 23 -4.79 -12.27 -5.78
N TYR A 24 -5.56 -11.45 -6.48
CA TYR A 24 -6.66 -11.89 -7.33
C TYR A 24 -6.73 -11.09 -8.62
N ALA A 25 -6.96 -11.75 -9.75
CA ALA A 25 -7.44 -11.08 -10.96
C ALA A 25 -8.96 -10.98 -10.89
N ILE A 26 -9.48 -9.78 -11.10
CA ILE A 26 -10.92 -9.48 -11.07
C ILE A 26 -11.35 -8.80 -12.37
N SER A 27 -12.55 -9.12 -12.81
CA SER A 27 -13.22 -8.42 -13.91
C SER A 27 -13.69 -7.03 -13.47
N SER A 28 -13.86 -6.13 -14.43
CA SER A 28 -14.46 -4.81 -14.19
C SER A 28 -15.86 -4.90 -13.56
N ALA A 29 -16.63 -5.96 -13.86
CA ALA A 29 -17.94 -6.21 -13.27
C ALA A 29 -17.86 -6.52 -11.76
N GLN A 30 -16.78 -7.11 -11.28
CA GLN A 30 -16.57 -7.38 -9.85
C GLN A 30 -16.19 -6.11 -9.07
N VAL A 31 -15.59 -5.12 -9.73
CA VAL A 31 -15.24 -3.82 -9.11
C VAL A 31 -16.48 -3.01 -8.74
N TYR A 32 -17.59 -3.17 -9.48
CA TYR A 32 -18.86 -2.54 -9.17
C TYR A 32 -19.67 -3.36 -8.15
N SER A 33 -19.55 -3.03 -6.87
CA SER A 33 -20.33 -3.63 -5.78
C SER A 33 -20.99 -2.56 -4.92
N ASN A 34 -22.22 -2.83 -4.47
CA ASN A 34 -23.00 -1.89 -3.67
C ASN A 34 -22.56 -1.88 -2.21
N THR A 35 -22.08 -3.02 -1.71
CA THR A 35 -21.57 -3.18 -0.35
C THR A 35 -20.24 -3.95 -0.34
N PRO A 36 -19.43 -3.83 0.73
CA PRO A 36 -18.24 -4.66 0.92
C PRO A 36 -18.55 -6.16 0.91
N ALA A 37 -19.64 -6.58 1.56
CA ALA A 37 -20.03 -8.00 1.59
C ALA A 37 -20.36 -8.54 0.19
N ASP A 38 -20.99 -7.74 -0.68
CA ASP A 38 -21.22 -8.13 -2.08
C ASP A 38 -19.90 -8.29 -2.85
N PHE A 39 -18.90 -7.47 -2.52
CA PHE A 39 -17.57 -7.59 -3.11
C PHE A 39 -16.89 -8.88 -2.66
N ASP A 40 -16.89 -9.17 -1.37
CA ASP A 40 -16.28 -10.38 -0.81
C ASP A 40 -16.91 -11.64 -1.42
N PHE A 41 -18.25 -11.70 -1.51
CA PHE A 41 -18.95 -12.82 -2.14
C PHE A 41 -18.56 -13.00 -3.62
N LYS A 42 -18.45 -11.90 -4.38
CA LYS A 42 -18.00 -11.94 -5.78
C LYS A 42 -16.53 -12.29 -5.93
N LEU A 43 -15.70 -11.92 -4.96
CA LEU A 43 -14.28 -12.25 -4.95
C LEU A 43 -14.12 -13.76 -4.78
N GLU A 44 -14.79 -14.36 -3.81
CA GLU A 44 -14.75 -15.80 -3.55
C GLU A 44 -15.27 -16.64 -4.71
N SER A 45 -16.32 -16.17 -5.40
CA SER A 45 -17.03 -16.96 -6.41
C SER A 45 -16.51 -16.78 -7.83
N LEU A 46 -15.91 -15.63 -8.17
CA LEU A 46 -15.62 -15.26 -9.56
C LEU A 46 -14.17 -14.83 -9.80
N ALA A 47 -13.37 -14.58 -8.76
CA ALA A 47 -12.01 -14.12 -8.94
C ALA A 47 -11.04 -15.28 -9.21
N GLN A 48 -10.02 -15.01 -10.02
CA GLN A 48 -8.89 -15.92 -10.17
C GLN A 48 -7.83 -15.57 -9.13
N ALA A 49 -7.62 -16.43 -8.14
CA ALA A 49 -6.58 -16.25 -7.14
C ALA A 49 -5.20 -16.64 -7.69
N PHE A 50 -4.16 -15.95 -7.24
CA PHE A 50 -2.76 -16.33 -7.42
C PHE A 50 -2.24 -16.99 -6.14
N ALA A 51 -1.37 -17.99 -6.25
CA ALA A 51 -0.81 -18.69 -5.10
C ALA A 51 0.21 -17.83 -4.32
N SER A 52 0.77 -16.79 -4.94
CA SER A 52 1.67 -15.84 -4.30
C SER A 52 1.74 -14.50 -5.02
N LEU A 53 2.30 -13.48 -4.35
CA LEU A 53 2.63 -12.20 -4.98
C LEU A 53 3.67 -12.34 -6.11
N SER A 54 4.58 -13.32 -6.02
CA SER A 54 5.55 -13.60 -7.09
C SER A 54 4.84 -14.09 -8.34
N GLU A 55 3.86 -15.00 -8.18
CA GLU A 55 3.07 -15.51 -9.31
C GLU A 55 2.21 -14.39 -9.94
N LEU A 56 1.63 -13.51 -9.11
CA LEU A 56 0.96 -12.31 -9.62
C LEU A 56 1.95 -11.47 -10.46
N ALA A 57 3.17 -11.22 -9.96
CA ALA A 57 4.15 -10.42 -10.68
C ALA A 57 4.56 -11.08 -12.01
N GLU A 58 4.83 -12.39 -12.02
CA GLU A 58 5.10 -13.16 -13.24
C GLU A 58 3.95 -13.07 -14.25
N HIS A 59 2.70 -13.15 -13.78
CA HIS A 59 1.53 -12.95 -14.63
C HIS A 59 1.52 -11.53 -15.22
N LEU A 60 1.72 -10.49 -14.40
CA LEU A 60 1.71 -9.10 -14.82
C LEU A 60 2.75 -8.79 -15.90
N VAL A 61 3.97 -9.36 -15.80
CA VAL A 61 5.03 -9.23 -16.83
C VAL A 61 4.51 -9.63 -18.22
N SER A 62 3.64 -10.64 -18.29
CA SER A 62 3.10 -11.15 -19.56
C SER A 62 1.76 -10.52 -19.96
N ALA A 63 1.05 -9.90 -19.02
CA ALA A 63 -0.36 -9.53 -19.17
C ALA A 63 -0.60 -8.03 -19.33
N VAL A 64 0.33 -7.17 -18.89
CA VAL A 64 0.17 -5.72 -18.92
C VAL A 64 1.43 -4.99 -19.34
N ASP A 65 1.26 -3.84 -20.00
CA ASP A 65 2.38 -2.96 -20.37
C ASP A 65 2.80 -2.03 -19.22
N ILE A 66 1.85 -1.66 -18.36
CA ILE A 66 2.06 -0.76 -17.22
C ILE A 66 1.04 -1.01 -16.11
N VAL A 67 1.48 -0.91 -14.86
CA VAL A 67 0.63 -1.03 -13.68
C VAL A 67 0.34 0.36 -13.10
N PHE A 68 -0.90 0.57 -12.65
CA PHE A 68 -1.29 1.75 -11.86
C PHE A 68 -1.66 1.29 -10.44
N PRO A 69 -0.75 1.35 -9.47
CA PRO A 69 -1.04 0.98 -8.09
C PRO A 69 -2.04 1.96 -7.45
N VAL A 70 -3.12 1.43 -6.89
CA VAL A 70 -4.16 2.23 -6.18
C VAL A 70 -4.46 1.60 -4.82
N ILE A 71 -3.41 1.38 -4.04
CA ILE A 71 -3.46 0.79 -2.70
C ILE A 71 -3.01 1.86 -1.69
N HIS A 72 -3.81 2.12 -0.68
CA HIS A 72 -3.48 3.08 0.39
C HIS A 72 -2.84 2.36 1.59
N GLY A 73 -1.99 3.07 2.33
CA GLY A 73 -1.39 2.53 3.54
C GLY A 73 -0.37 1.43 3.28
N ARG A 74 -0.38 0.39 4.13
CA ARG A 74 0.61 -0.69 4.11
C ARG A 74 0.59 -1.44 2.78
N PHE A 75 1.74 -1.88 2.32
CA PHE A 75 2.01 -2.49 1.01
C PHE A 75 1.75 -1.57 -0.19
N GLY A 76 0.98 -0.48 -0.06
CA GLY A 76 0.72 0.46 -1.14
C GLY A 76 1.60 1.71 -1.10
N GLU A 77 1.45 2.53 -0.07
CA GLU A 77 2.16 3.81 0.07
C GLU A 77 3.53 3.63 0.76
N ASP A 78 3.75 2.48 1.41
CA ASP A 78 4.99 2.14 2.11
C ASP A 78 6.08 1.53 1.21
N GLY A 79 5.85 1.42 -0.11
CA GLY A 79 6.82 0.91 -1.08
C GLY A 79 6.70 -0.58 -1.38
N GLY A 80 5.82 -1.34 -0.72
CA GLY A 80 5.74 -2.79 -0.88
C GLY A 80 5.38 -3.25 -2.31
N VAL A 81 4.32 -2.70 -2.89
CA VAL A 81 3.88 -3.04 -4.25
C VAL A 81 4.88 -2.52 -5.29
N GLN A 82 5.49 -1.37 -5.05
CA GLN A 82 6.53 -0.80 -5.90
C GLN A 82 7.74 -1.74 -5.95
N GLU A 83 8.21 -2.24 -4.81
CA GLU A 83 9.34 -3.17 -4.74
C GLU A 83 9.05 -4.49 -5.47
N LEU A 84 7.81 -5.00 -5.36
CA LEU A 84 7.38 -6.17 -6.12
C LEU A 84 7.46 -5.92 -7.64
N LEU A 85 7.00 -4.76 -8.10
CA LEU A 85 7.01 -4.38 -9.52
C LEU A 85 8.44 -4.12 -10.03
N GLU A 86 9.26 -3.40 -9.26
CA GLU A 86 10.66 -3.09 -9.56
C GLU A 86 11.51 -4.37 -9.69
N SER A 87 11.35 -5.32 -8.75
CA SER A 87 12.10 -6.58 -8.77
C SER A 87 11.81 -7.47 -9.98
N HIS A 88 10.64 -7.27 -10.62
CA HIS A 88 10.23 -7.98 -11.83
C HIS A 88 10.34 -7.12 -13.10
N ASN A 89 10.91 -5.91 -13.00
CA ASN A 89 11.02 -4.94 -14.10
C ASN A 89 9.66 -4.59 -14.75
N ILE A 90 8.59 -4.55 -13.96
CA ILE A 90 7.26 -4.19 -14.43
C ILE A 90 7.12 -2.67 -14.40
N PRO A 91 6.85 -1.99 -15.53
CA PRO A 91 6.61 -0.55 -15.53
C PRO A 91 5.39 -0.19 -14.69
N PHE A 92 5.47 0.88 -13.91
CA PHE A 92 4.33 1.36 -13.12
C PHE A 92 4.29 2.88 -12.97
N VAL A 93 3.10 3.38 -12.67
CA VAL A 93 2.86 4.79 -12.37
C VAL A 93 3.08 5.06 -10.88
N GLY A 94 3.88 6.06 -10.55
CA GLY A 94 4.06 6.53 -9.18
C GLY A 94 5.53 6.72 -8.81
N THR A 95 5.78 6.85 -7.50
CA THR A 95 7.11 6.98 -6.92
C THR A 95 7.73 5.59 -6.71
N GLY A 96 9.05 5.49 -6.77
CA GLY A 96 9.79 4.24 -6.48
C GLY A 96 9.67 3.77 -5.02
N SER A 97 10.03 2.51 -4.79
CA SER A 97 9.85 1.85 -3.49
C SER A 97 10.64 2.50 -2.36
N VAL A 98 11.85 2.98 -2.65
CA VAL A 98 12.75 3.61 -1.65
C VAL A 98 12.19 4.94 -1.18
N GLU A 99 11.72 5.76 -2.11
CA GLU A 99 11.14 7.06 -1.83
C GLU A 99 9.78 6.93 -1.15
N CYS A 100 8.96 5.95 -1.55
CA CYS A 100 7.74 5.59 -0.84
C CYS A 100 8.02 5.24 0.62
N ARG A 101 8.98 4.35 0.90
CA ARG A 101 9.39 4.01 2.28
C ARG A 101 9.78 5.24 3.10
N ARG A 102 10.62 6.12 2.53
CA ARG A 102 11.08 7.33 3.21
C ARG A 102 9.95 8.31 3.47
N ALA A 103 9.02 8.48 2.54
CA ALA A 103 7.89 9.38 2.69
C ALA A 103 6.81 8.83 3.62
N PHE A 104 6.64 7.51 3.68
CA PHE A 104 5.67 6.84 4.53
C PHE A 104 6.03 6.91 6.02
N ASP A 105 7.33 6.81 6.35
CA ASP A 105 7.80 7.07 7.71
C ASP A 105 7.83 8.57 7.99
N LYS A 106 6.91 9.04 8.85
CA LYS A 106 6.78 10.48 9.15
C LYS A 106 8.02 11.08 9.80
N TYR A 107 8.79 10.29 10.55
CA TYR A 107 10.01 10.77 11.20
C TYR A 107 11.11 10.95 10.16
N GLU A 108 11.36 9.94 9.33
CA GLU A 108 12.33 10.01 8.23
C GLU A 108 11.96 11.11 7.22
N ALA A 109 10.70 11.20 6.83
CA ALA A 109 10.21 12.28 5.96
C ALA A 109 10.44 13.65 6.59
N SER A 110 10.19 13.81 7.89
CA SER A 110 10.47 15.07 8.58
C SER A 110 11.97 15.37 8.65
N LEU A 111 12.83 14.37 8.80
CA LEU A 111 14.28 14.57 8.83
C LEU A 111 14.76 15.03 7.46
N ALA A 112 14.35 14.33 6.41
CA ALA A 112 14.68 14.68 5.02
C ALA A 112 14.22 16.10 4.66
N LEU A 113 13.03 16.53 5.08
CA LEU A 113 12.55 17.90 4.87
C LEU A 113 13.47 18.93 5.56
N LYS A 114 13.86 18.69 6.83
CA LYS A 114 14.75 19.58 7.58
C LYS A 114 16.14 19.68 6.94
N GLU A 115 16.69 18.55 6.48
CA GLU A 115 17.98 18.49 5.80
C GLU A 115 18.00 19.36 4.52
N HIS A 116 16.86 19.47 3.83
CA HIS A 116 16.70 20.31 2.64
C HIS A 116 16.24 21.75 2.95
N GLY A 117 16.21 22.14 4.23
CA GLY A 117 15.85 23.49 4.65
C GLY A 117 14.35 23.79 4.70
N PHE A 118 13.49 22.77 4.58
CA PHE A 118 12.05 22.93 4.75
C PHE A 118 11.65 22.89 6.23
N MET A 119 10.69 23.73 6.61
CA MET A 119 10.12 23.70 7.95
C MET A 119 9.27 22.44 8.14
N SER A 120 9.44 21.78 9.28
CA SER A 120 8.54 20.72 9.73
C SER A 120 8.12 20.96 11.18
N VAL A 121 6.98 20.38 11.57
CA VAL A 121 6.49 20.47 12.95
C VAL A 121 7.50 19.76 13.88
N PRO A 122 7.90 20.38 15.02
CA PRO A 122 8.76 19.72 16.01
C PRO A 122 8.24 18.33 16.37
N ASN A 123 9.12 17.33 16.34
CA ASN A 123 8.79 15.94 16.57
C ASN A 123 9.95 15.20 17.24
N TYR A 124 9.60 14.14 17.96
CA TYR A 124 10.53 13.25 18.66
C TYR A 124 10.14 11.80 18.36
N LEU A 125 11.13 10.98 18.01
CA LEU A 125 10.91 9.55 17.80
C LEU A 125 10.86 8.83 19.16
N VAL A 126 9.77 8.11 19.42
CA VAL A 126 9.65 7.24 20.59
C VAL A 126 9.87 5.79 20.14
N GLN A 127 10.95 5.17 20.60
CA GLN A 127 11.25 3.77 20.31
C GLN A 127 10.89 2.87 21.51
N VAL A 128 10.16 1.80 21.25
CA VAL A 128 9.86 0.78 22.27
C VAL A 128 10.99 -0.24 22.30
N ILE A 129 11.90 -0.10 23.26
CA ILE A 129 13.11 -0.94 23.40
C ILE A 129 12.78 -2.31 24.05
N HIS A 130 11.67 -2.40 24.79
CA HIS A 130 11.16 -3.65 25.35
C HIS A 130 9.63 -3.72 25.23
N CYS A 131 9.13 -4.80 24.63
CA CYS A 131 7.71 -5.13 24.66
C CYS A 131 7.34 -5.60 26.08
N LEU A 132 6.98 -4.65 26.95
CA LEU A 132 6.30 -5.01 28.20
C LEU A 132 5.01 -5.75 27.83
N GLN A 133 4.76 -6.90 28.47
CA GLN A 133 3.60 -7.79 28.23
C GLN A 133 2.23 -7.14 28.55
N ASN A 134 2.18 -5.82 28.78
CA ASN A 134 0.96 -5.07 29.05
C ASN A 134 0.18 -4.80 27.75
N THR A 135 -0.93 -5.51 27.60
CA THR A 135 -1.84 -5.52 26.45
C THR A 135 -2.40 -4.15 26.09
N SER A 136 -2.50 -3.23 27.04
CA SER A 136 -3.07 -1.88 26.84
C SER A 136 -2.21 -1.02 25.93
N ILE A 137 -0.89 -1.01 26.12
CA ILE A 137 0.05 -0.23 25.29
C ILE A 137 0.05 -0.80 23.87
N ARG A 138 0.05 -2.13 23.72
CA ARG A 138 0.02 -2.77 22.39
C ARG A 138 -1.22 -2.40 21.57
N PHE A 139 -2.37 -2.16 22.21
CA PHE A 139 -3.61 -1.76 21.54
C PHE A 139 -3.58 -0.29 21.07
N TYR A 140 -2.99 0.62 21.85
CA TYR A 140 -2.80 2.02 21.47
C TYR A 140 -1.69 2.19 20.41
N PHE A 141 -0.64 1.36 20.46
CA PHE A 141 0.55 1.49 19.64
C PHE A 141 0.61 0.55 18.40
N GLY A 142 -0.44 -0.24 18.15
CA GLY A 142 -0.44 -1.28 17.11
C GLY A 142 -1.01 -0.87 15.74
N LYS A 143 -1.63 0.31 15.63
CA LYS A 143 -2.41 0.70 14.43
C LYS A 143 -1.80 1.81 13.56
N PHE A 144 -0.78 2.53 14.01
CA PHE A 144 -0.22 3.66 13.27
C PHE A 144 1.28 3.80 13.54
N TYR A 145 2.13 3.42 12.58
CA TYR A 145 3.57 3.71 12.66
C TYR A 145 3.80 5.21 12.37
N ALA A 146 3.66 6.01 13.43
CA ALA A 146 4.31 7.30 13.68
C ALA A 146 3.58 7.99 14.85
N TYR A 147 4.27 8.20 15.98
CA TYR A 147 3.69 8.82 17.18
C TYR A 147 4.30 10.21 17.41
N VAL A 148 3.44 11.24 17.47
CA VAL A 148 3.73 12.54 18.08
C VAL A 148 3.14 12.50 19.48
N VAL A 149 3.99 12.53 20.51
CA VAL A 149 3.55 12.81 21.89
C VAL A 149 3.92 14.26 22.18
N ILE A 150 2.91 15.11 22.35
CA ILE A 150 3.10 16.47 22.88
C ILE A 150 3.12 16.34 24.40
N SER A 151 4.24 16.69 25.03
CA SER A 151 4.28 16.95 26.47
C SER A 151 4.50 18.43 26.68
N PHE A 152 3.57 19.08 27.38
CA PHE A 152 3.81 20.37 27.99
C PHE A 152 4.41 20.13 29.38
N SER A 153 5.51 20.79 29.68
CA SER A 153 5.97 20.97 31.06
C SER A 153 5.99 22.48 31.32
N TYR A 154 5.27 22.90 32.36
CA TYR A 154 5.56 24.14 33.07
C TYR A 154 6.69 23.85 34.07
#